data_AF-A0A3P7KVF5-F1
#
_entry.id   AF-A0A3P7KVF5-F1
#
_cell.length_a   1.000
_cell.length_b   1.000
_cell.length_c   1.000
_cell.angle_alpha   90.00
_cell.angle_beta   90.00
_cell.angle_gamma   90.00
#
_symmetry.space_group_name_H-M   'P 1'
#
loop_
_entity.id
_entity.type
_entity.pdbx_description
1 polymer ?
#
loop_
_entity_poly.entity_id
_entity_poly.type
_entity_poly.pdbx_seq_one_letter_code
_entity_poly.pdbx_strand_id
1 'polypeptide(L)'
;MKTFDENGTAHATVYSANFLNYLAIASQFPNLLLNFINIFVTVKGDLTKRISLSLVIVGSMIIFTMSFVYVDTWSWMGTFFGITLLSIVLLNGANGIYQNSIFGLASDFPFKFTNAVIIGNNLCGTFVTVVNIITTLISKDTANAAFAYFGISLFTLVICFASFFVLKRQRFYQYYSKRAMQARAAEDAEKNGGLSAQDYLEAFKQGWPQMLNVYLVFFVSLTIFPGIMVDVRDELLGQKYAFIIPERFFVPITCFLLFNVFAFIGSMLAGRFQYPSPEKLWIAVYPRLLFIPFFAFCNYRPLTRTWPVLFPSTWLYMLMGLIMSISSGYLSGLAMMYTPRVVEASKSRIASMMAGFFLIFGIVSGLAFTIVVSAFIEYKH
;
A
#
# COMPACT_ATOMS: atom_id res chain seq x y z
N MET A 1 -9.91 25.91 -1.52
CA MET A 1 -10.62 26.56 -2.66
C MET A 1 -12.06 26.78 -2.25
N LYS A 2 -12.45 28.05 -2.04
CA LYS A 2 -13.79 28.47 -1.63
C LYS A 2 -14.38 29.36 -2.73
N THR A 3 -15.60 29.08 -3.18
CA THR A 3 -16.42 30.01 -3.98
C THR A 3 -17.38 30.72 -3.05
N PHE A 4 -17.53 32.03 -3.21
CA PHE A 4 -18.40 32.83 -2.35
C PHE A 4 -19.76 33.01 -3.04
N ASP A 5 -20.86 32.83 -2.30
CA ASP A 5 -22.20 33.20 -2.75
C ASP A 5 -22.38 34.74 -2.71
N GLU A 6 -23.52 35.25 -3.19
CA GLU A 6 -23.87 36.68 -3.15
C GLU A 6 -23.90 37.27 -1.71
N ASN A 7 -23.92 36.41 -0.69
CA ASN A 7 -23.92 36.77 0.73
C ASN A 7 -22.52 36.66 1.38
N GLY A 8 -21.47 36.35 0.61
CA GLY A 8 -20.10 36.20 1.13
C GLY A 8 -19.83 34.87 1.85
N THR A 9 -20.71 33.89 1.73
CA THR A 9 -20.59 32.56 2.32
C THR A 9 -19.69 31.69 1.44
N ALA A 10 -18.60 31.20 2.03
CA ALA A 10 -17.62 30.38 1.34
C ALA A 10 -18.09 28.90 1.20
N HIS A 11 -18.45 28.49 0.00
CA HIS A 11 -18.75 27.11 -0.37
C HIS A 11 -17.52 26.40 -0.95
N ALA A 12 -17.31 25.13 -0.61
CA ALA A 12 -16.34 24.30 -1.31
C ALA A 12 -16.87 24.01 -2.73
N THR A 13 -16.02 24.17 -3.75
CA THR A 13 -16.39 23.77 -5.12
C THR A 13 -16.72 22.27 -5.17
N VAL A 14 -17.62 21.86 -6.08
CA VAL A 14 -17.98 20.45 -6.31
C VAL A 14 -16.72 19.57 -6.54
N TYR A 15 -15.71 20.14 -7.21
CA TYR A 15 -14.42 19.50 -7.43
C TYR A 15 -13.66 19.25 -6.12
N SER A 16 -13.53 20.26 -5.27
CA SER A 16 -12.83 20.12 -3.98
C SER A 16 -13.54 19.21 -2.98
N ALA A 17 -14.88 19.21 -2.96
CA ALA A 17 -15.66 18.39 -2.04
C ALA A 17 -15.51 16.89 -2.34
N ASN A 18 -15.41 16.53 -3.62
CA ASN A 18 -15.31 15.14 -4.06
C ASN A 18 -13.89 14.71 -4.45
N PHE A 19 -12.90 15.61 -4.42
CA PHE A 19 -11.54 15.34 -4.89
C PHE A 19 -10.91 14.11 -4.22
N LEU A 20 -11.07 13.93 -2.92
CA LEU A 20 -10.52 12.77 -2.21
C LEU A 20 -11.13 11.44 -2.67
N ASN A 21 -12.44 11.43 -2.99
CA ASN A 21 -13.11 10.25 -3.53
C ASN A 21 -12.63 9.93 -4.95
N TYR A 22 -12.54 10.95 -5.81
CA TYR A 22 -11.99 10.78 -7.16
C TYR A 22 -10.52 10.36 -7.14
N LEU A 23 -9.71 10.93 -6.24
CA LEU A 23 -8.31 10.56 -6.01
C LEU A 23 -8.17 9.10 -5.59
N ALA A 24 -9.02 8.62 -4.67
CA ALA A 24 -9.02 7.23 -4.24
C ALA A 24 -9.35 6.27 -5.40
N ILE A 25 -10.37 6.57 -6.19
CA ILE A 25 -10.74 5.74 -7.35
C ILE A 25 -9.64 5.78 -8.42
N ALA A 26 -9.17 6.99 -8.77
CA ALA A 26 -8.12 7.21 -9.77
C ALA A 26 -6.77 6.61 -9.38
N SER A 27 -6.52 6.37 -8.10
CA SER A 27 -5.30 5.71 -7.62
C SER A 27 -5.46 4.18 -7.57
N GLN A 28 -6.50 3.69 -6.90
CA GLN A 28 -6.61 2.27 -6.59
C GLN A 28 -7.04 1.41 -7.79
N PHE A 29 -7.98 1.90 -8.59
CA PHE A 29 -8.52 1.13 -9.71
C PHE A 29 -7.48 0.88 -10.82
N PRO A 30 -6.75 1.88 -11.33
CA PRO A 30 -5.72 1.65 -12.35
C PRO A 30 -4.57 0.78 -11.84
N ASN A 31 -4.19 0.95 -10.57
CA ASN A 31 -3.16 0.13 -9.94
C ASN A 31 -3.57 -1.34 -9.94
N LEU A 32 -4.75 -1.67 -9.41
CA LEU A 32 -5.27 -3.04 -9.35
C LEU A 32 -5.43 -3.65 -10.76
N LEU A 33 -6.02 -2.89 -11.70
CA LEU A 33 -6.26 -3.36 -13.06
C LEU A 33 -4.96 -3.65 -13.82
N LEU A 34 -4.00 -2.72 -13.82
CA LEU A 34 -2.74 -2.94 -14.54
C LEU A 34 -1.86 -3.96 -13.83
N ASN A 35 -1.96 -4.12 -12.50
CA ASN A 35 -1.31 -5.20 -11.79
C ASN A 35 -1.86 -6.57 -12.23
N PHE A 36 -3.19 -6.71 -12.33
CA PHE A 36 -3.85 -7.92 -12.83
C PHE A 36 -3.45 -8.22 -14.28
N ILE A 37 -3.56 -7.24 -15.18
CA ILE A 37 -3.18 -7.39 -16.58
C ILE A 37 -1.70 -7.79 -16.69
N ASN A 38 -0.80 -7.19 -15.89
CA ASN A 38 0.63 -7.49 -15.95
C ASN A 38 0.97 -8.94 -15.60
N ILE A 39 0.12 -9.67 -14.86
CA ILE A 39 0.28 -11.11 -14.61
C ILE A 39 0.20 -11.90 -15.93
N PHE A 40 -0.80 -11.60 -16.76
CA PHE A 40 -1.08 -12.35 -18.00
C PHE A 40 -0.31 -11.82 -19.20
N VAL A 41 0.15 -10.57 -19.14
CA VAL A 41 0.98 -9.98 -20.19
C VAL A 41 2.37 -10.61 -20.12
N THR A 42 2.51 -11.77 -20.75
CA THR A 42 3.76 -12.43 -21.13
C THR A 42 4.30 -11.82 -22.42
N VAL A 43 4.40 -10.49 -22.51
CA VAL A 43 5.33 -9.93 -23.49
C VAL A 43 6.70 -10.48 -23.09
N LYS A 44 7.32 -11.27 -24.00
CA LYS A 44 8.67 -11.88 -23.96
C LYS A 44 9.79 -10.88 -23.65
N GLY A 45 9.63 -10.13 -22.58
CA GLY A 45 10.34 -8.92 -22.25
C GLY A 45 10.89 -9.04 -20.84
N ASP A 46 12.13 -8.62 -20.72
CA ASP A 46 12.85 -8.49 -19.47
C ASP A 46 12.03 -7.68 -18.44
N LEU A 47 11.68 -8.30 -17.29
CA LEU A 47 10.99 -7.63 -16.18
C LEU A 47 11.67 -6.31 -15.80
N THR A 48 12.99 -6.25 -15.97
CA THR A 48 13.74 -5.06 -15.65
C THR A 48 13.50 -3.90 -16.59
N LYS A 49 13.12 -4.15 -17.86
CA LYS A 49 12.68 -3.09 -18.78
C LYS A 49 11.35 -2.50 -18.32
N ARG A 50 10.41 -3.35 -17.86
CA ARG A 50 9.12 -2.91 -17.30
C ARG A 50 9.33 -2.02 -16.07
N ILE A 51 10.18 -2.47 -15.14
CA ILE A 51 10.54 -1.71 -13.94
C ILE A 51 11.15 -0.36 -14.32
N SER A 52 12.11 -0.33 -15.24
CA SER A 52 12.77 0.91 -15.66
C SER A 52 11.79 1.88 -16.34
N LEU A 53 10.92 1.37 -17.22
CA LEU A 53 9.89 2.17 -17.88
C LEU A 53 8.89 2.76 -16.88
N SER A 54 8.41 1.95 -15.94
CA SER A 54 7.51 2.43 -14.88
C SER A 54 8.14 3.53 -14.04
N LEU A 55 9.42 3.41 -13.67
CA LEU A 55 10.13 4.46 -12.91
C LEU A 55 10.24 5.77 -13.71
N VAL A 56 10.51 5.70 -15.02
CA VAL A 56 10.55 6.88 -15.89
C VAL A 56 9.17 7.55 -15.98
N ILE A 57 8.10 6.76 -16.15
CA ILE A 57 6.73 7.29 -16.17
C ILE A 57 6.40 7.98 -14.85
N VAL A 58 6.65 7.32 -13.71
CA VAL A 58 6.41 7.90 -12.38
C VAL A 58 7.20 9.21 -12.19
N GLY A 59 8.47 9.24 -12.58
CA GLY A 59 9.29 10.45 -12.49
C GLY A 59 8.78 11.59 -13.35
N SER A 60 8.37 11.29 -14.58
CA SER A 60 7.77 12.28 -15.48
C SER A 60 6.48 12.87 -14.91
N MET A 61 5.63 12.04 -14.27
CA MET A 61 4.38 12.49 -13.66
C MET A 61 4.61 13.33 -12.40
N ILE A 62 5.66 13.04 -11.61
CA ILE A 62 6.06 13.88 -10.47
C ILE A 62 6.53 15.25 -10.96
N ILE A 63 7.41 15.31 -11.96
CA ILE A 63 7.88 16.57 -12.55
C ILE A 63 6.71 17.37 -13.13
N PHE A 64 5.81 16.69 -13.83
CA PHE A 64 4.59 17.29 -14.37
C PHE A 64 3.71 17.88 -13.26
N THR A 65 3.51 17.17 -12.15
CA THR A 65 2.69 17.67 -11.03
C THR A 65 3.38 18.84 -10.33
N MET A 66 4.71 18.78 -10.21
CA MET A 66 5.53 19.81 -9.59
C MET A 66 5.53 21.13 -10.38
N SER A 67 5.44 21.09 -11.71
CA SER A 67 5.42 22.31 -12.54
C SER A 67 4.15 23.15 -12.33
N PHE A 68 3.04 22.54 -11.89
CA PHE A 68 1.79 23.24 -11.61
C PHE A 68 1.69 23.83 -10.20
N VAL A 69 2.66 23.60 -9.31
CA VAL A 69 2.59 24.04 -7.90
C VAL A 69 2.47 25.57 -7.77
N TYR A 70 3.13 26.33 -8.64
CA TYR A 70 3.13 27.80 -8.62
C TYR A 70 2.34 28.42 -9.79
N VAL A 71 1.55 27.61 -10.51
CA VAL A 71 0.73 28.10 -11.63
C VAL A 71 -0.67 28.41 -11.13
N ASP A 72 -1.15 29.62 -11.41
CA ASP A 72 -2.54 29.99 -11.10
C ASP A 72 -3.52 29.27 -12.04
N THR A 73 -4.28 28.32 -11.49
CA THR A 73 -5.22 27.48 -12.23
C THR A 73 -6.69 27.90 -12.08
N TRP A 74 -6.94 29.09 -11.53
CA TRP A 74 -8.28 29.56 -11.18
C TRP A 74 -9.22 29.66 -12.38
N SER A 75 -8.72 30.16 -13.53
CA SER A 75 -9.53 30.39 -14.73
C SER A 75 -9.95 29.12 -15.47
N TRP A 76 -9.29 27.99 -15.23
CA TRP A 76 -9.48 26.73 -15.96
C TRP A 76 -9.50 25.51 -15.01
N MET A 77 -10.11 25.71 -13.85
CA MET A 77 -10.14 24.76 -12.73
C MET A 77 -10.65 23.36 -13.13
N GLY A 78 -11.70 23.27 -13.95
CA GLY A 78 -12.23 21.98 -14.41
C GLY A 78 -11.25 21.20 -15.28
N THR A 79 -10.52 21.89 -16.15
CA THR A 79 -9.47 21.30 -16.99
C THR A 79 -8.27 20.88 -16.15
N PHE A 80 -7.83 21.71 -15.21
CA PHE A 80 -6.77 21.36 -14.27
C PHE A 80 -7.11 20.13 -13.43
N PHE A 81 -8.35 20.03 -12.95
CA PHE A 81 -8.86 18.87 -12.23
C PHE A 81 -8.79 17.60 -13.08
N GLY A 82 -9.27 17.65 -14.33
CA GLY A 82 -9.21 16.50 -15.25
C GLY A 82 -7.78 16.05 -15.57
N ILE A 83 -6.88 17.00 -15.83
CA ILE A 83 -5.46 16.74 -16.07
C ILE A 83 -4.79 16.11 -14.84
N THR A 84 -5.09 16.62 -13.65
CA THR A 84 -4.55 16.08 -12.39
C THR A 84 -5.03 14.66 -12.16
N LEU A 85 -6.31 14.36 -12.38
CA LEU A 85 -6.81 12.98 -12.25
C LEU A 85 -6.18 12.05 -13.28
N LEU A 86 -5.99 12.50 -14.52
CA LEU A 86 -5.31 11.71 -15.54
C LEU A 86 -3.86 11.40 -15.16
N SER A 87 -3.12 12.36 -14.62
CA SER A 87 -1.75 12.12 -14.16
C SER A 87 -1.70 11.12 -13.00
N ILE A 88 -2.65 11.18 -12.07
CA ILE A 88 -2.80 10.21 -10.97
C ILE A 88 -3.08 8.80 -11.50
N VAL A 89 -3.96 8.66 -12.51
CA VAL A 89 -4.27 7.38 -13.15
C VAL A 89 -3.03 6.79 -13.81
N LEU A 90 -2.27 7.58 -14.56
CA LEU A 90 -1.04 7.15 -15.22
C LEU A 90 0.04 6.75 -14.20
N LEU A 91 0.22 7.57 -13.16
CA LEU A 91 1.17 7.30 -12.08
C LEU A 91 0.86 5.99 -11.36
N ASN A 92 -0.40 5.77 -10.98
CA ASN A 92 -0.80 4.57 -10.24
C ASN A 92 -0.85 3.32 -11.13
N GLY A 93 -1.19 3.48 -12.40
CA GLY A 93 -1.06 2.39 -13.38
C GLY A 93 0.40 1.95 -13.55
N ALA A 94 1.33 2.90 -13.73
CA ALA A 94 2.75 2.61 -13.80
C ALA A 94 3.28 1.96 -12.50
N ASN A 95 2.79 2.41 -11.35
CA ASN A 95 3.09 1.82 -10.04
C ASN A 95 2.60 0.36 -9.94
N GLY A 96 1.41 0.05 -10.45
CA GLY A 96 0.89 -1.32 -10.48
C GLY A 96 1.78 -2.27 -11.28
N ILE A 97 2.26 -1.84 -12.45
CA ILE A 97 3.22 -2.59 -13.27
C ILE A 97 4.57 -2.74 -12.55
N TYR A 98 5.07 -1.66 -11.94
CA TYR A 98 6.33 -1.66 -11.19
C TYR A 98 6.29 -2.66 -10.03
N GLN A 99 5.26 -2.57 -9.18
CA GLN A 99 5.13 -3.39 -7.98
C GLN A 99 5.02 -4.87 -8.34
N ASN A 100 4.18 -5.21 -9.32
CA ASN A 100 4.04 -6.59 -9.80
C ASN A 100 5.38 -7.14 -10.34
N SER A 101 6.07 -6.35 -11.17
CA SER A 101 7.33 -6.76 -11.80
C SER A 101 8.47 -6.91 -10.80
N ILE A 102 8.53 -6.06 -9.76
CA ILE A 102 9.50 -6.18 -8.66
C ILE A 102 9.30 -7.48 -7.88
N PHE A 103 8.06 -7.86 -7.55
CA PHE A 103 7.81 -9.14 -6.87
C PHE A 103 8.17 -10.34 -7.74
N GLY A 104 7.88 -10.29 -9.04
CA GLY A 104 8.29 -11.31 -10.00
C GLY A 104 9.81 -11.39 -10.22
N LEU A 105 10.53 -10.27 -10.06
CA LEU A 105 11.99 -10.24 -10.10
C LEU A 105 12.59 -10.78 -8.79
N ALA A 106 12.04 -10.37 -7.65
CA ALA A 106 12.51 -10.76 -6.33
C ALA A 106 12.43 -12.29 -6.10
N SER A 107 11.48 -12.97 -6.75
CA SER A 107 11.32 -14.42 -6.67
C SER A 107 12.47 -15.22 -7.31
N ASP A 108 13.25 -14.61 -8.20
CA ASP A 108 14.45 -15.25 -8.79
C ASP A 108 15.60 -15.36 -7.78
N PHE A 109 15.51 -14.62 -6.68
CA PHE A 109 16.52 -14.54 -5.63
C PHE A 109 16.12 -15.38 -4.42
N PRO A 110 17.06 -15.63 -3.48
CA PRO A 110 16.70 -16.24 -2.21
C PRO A 110 15.52 -15.53 -1.55
N PHE A 111 14.58 -16.30 -1.03
CA PHE A 111 13.32 -15.84 -0.48
C PHE A 111 13.37 -14.61 0.48
N LYS A 112 14.50 -14.37 1.16
CA LYS A 112 14.73 -13.15 1.97
C LYS A 112 14.60 -11.86 1.15
N PHE A 113 14.86 -11.88 -0.15
CA PHE A 113 14.76 -10.72 -1.05
C PHE A 113 13.31 -10.34 -1.38
N THR A 114 12.38 -11.30 -1.41
CA THR A 114 10.94 -10.97 -1.54
C THR A 114 10.46 -10.18 -0.32
N ASN A 115 10.90 -10.55 0.88
CA ASN A 115 10.60 -9.77 2.08
C ASN A 115 11.36 -8.44 2.13
N ALA A 116 12.54 -8.33 1.53
CA ALA A 116 13.24 -7.04 1.45
C ALA A 116 12.41 -5.98 0.70
N VAL A 117 11.61 -6.38 -0.29
CA VAL A 117 10.64 -5.50 -0.95
C VAL A 117 9.56 -5.01 0.04
N ILE A 118 9.02 -5.90 0.87
CA ILE A 118 8.02 -5.56 1.90
C ILE A 118 8.60 -4.66 2.99
N ILE A 119 9.83 -4.94 3.44
CA ILE A 119 10.58 -4.09 4.37
C ILE A 119 10.72 -2.68 3.78
N GLY A 120 11.09 -2.57 2.49
CA GLY A 120 11.18 -1.29 1.79
C GLY A 120 9.84 -0.53 1.74
N ASN A 121 8.74 -1.23 1.49
CA ASN A 121 7.39 -0.64 1.47
C ASN A 121 6.99 -0.06 2.84
N ASN A 122 7.21 -0.83 3.92
CA ASN A 122 6.88 -0.39 5.28
C ASN A 122 7.85 0.71 5.79
N LEU A 123 9.12 0.67 5.37
CA LEU A 123 10.07 1.75 5.63
C LEU A 123 9.63 3.05 4.95
N CYS A 124 9.15 2.97 3.70
CA CYS A 124 8.65 4.13 2.96
C CYS A 124 7.49 4.81 3.71
N GLY A 125 6.53 4.04 4.24
CA GLY A 125 5.44 4.60 5.05
C GLY A 125 5.93 5.31 6.32
N THR A 126 6.96 4.76 6.98
CA THR A 126 7.60 5.41 8.13
C THR A 126 8.28 6.71 7.71
N PHE A 127 9.05 6.68 6.62
CA PHE A 127 9.75 7.84 6.08
C PHE A 127 8.76 8.97 5.71
N VAL A 128 7.68 8.65 4.98
CA VAL A 128 6.64 9.62 4.60
C VAL A 128 5.97 10.23 5.83
N THR A 129 5.67 9.43 6.85
CA THR A 129 5.07 9.92 8.11
C THR A 129 6.00 10.89 8.83
N VAL A 130 7.28 10.58 8.93
CA VAL A 130 8.28 11.45 9.55
C VAL A 130 8.44 12.75 8.76
N VAL A 131 8.57 12.66 7.42
CA VAL A 131 8.62 13.83 6.54
C VAL A 131 7.36 14.68 6.72
N ASN A 132 6.19 14.06 6.90
CA ASN A 132 4.95 14.79 7.09
C ASN A 132 4.89 15.58 8.40
N ILE A 133 5.29 14.96 9.50
CA ILE A 133 5.39 15.63 10.79
C ILE A 133 6.39 16.79 10.70
N ILE A 134 7.58 16.57 10.15
CA ILE A 134 8.62 17.61 10.01
C ILE A 134 8.13 18.76 9.13
N THR A 135 7.52 18.47 7.98
CA THR A 135 7.05 19.50 7.04
C THR A 135 5.95 20.34 7.66
N THR A 136 5.03 19.72 8.40
CA THR A 136 3.96 20.43 9.13
C THR A 136 4.51 21.32 10.25
N LEU A 137 5.65 20.97 10.86
CA LEU A 137 6.29 21.79 11.88
C LEU A 137 7.06 22.99 11.30
N ILE A 138 7.67 22.82 10.11
CA ILE A 138 8.55 23.83 9.50
C ILE A 138 7.78 24.77 8.56
N SER A 139 6.85 24.24 7.76
CA SER A 139 6.21 24.99 6.67
C SER A 139 4.89 25.61 7.12
N LYS A 140 4.81 26.94 7.09
CA LYS A 140 3.56 27.69 7.31
C LYS A 140 2.72 27.87 6.05
N ASP A 141 3.34 27.67 4.87
CA ASP A 141 2.72 27.80 3.55
C ASP A 141 2.55 26.43 2.89
N THR A 142 1.34 26.15 2.41
CA THR A 142 0.96 24.89 1.77
C THR A 142 1.64 24.67 0.43
N ALA A 143 1.93 25.72 -0.34
CA ALA A 143 2.60 25.61 -1.63
C ALA A 143 4.06 25.18 -1.47
N ASN A 144 4.78 25.82 -0.53
CA ASN A 144 6.16 25.48 -0.21
C ASN A 144 6.28 24.08 0.40
N ALA A 145 5.31 23.68 1.24
CA ALA A 145 5.22 22.32 1.74
C ALA A 145 5.07 21.31 0.58
N ALA A 146 4.11 21.53 -0.32
CA ALA A 146 3.86 20.67 -1.47
C ALA A 146 5.08 20.56 -2.40
N PHE A 147 5.75 21.69 -2.68
CA PHE A 147 6.99 21.71 -3.46
C PHE A 147 8.09 20.86 -2.80
N ALA A 148 8.28 20.99 -1.48
CA ALA A 148 9.24 20.21 -0.73
C ALA A 148 8.94 18.70 -0.80
N TYR A 149 7.67 18.29 -0.65
CA TYR A 149 7.28 16.89 -0.80
C TYR A 149 7.59 16.33 -2.19
N PHE A 150 7.19 17.02 -3.26
CA PHE A 150 7.48 16.56 -4.61
C PHE A 150 8.98 16.52 -4.90
N GLY A 151 9.74 17.49 -4.38
CA GLY A 151 11.21 17.49 -4.46
C GLY A 151 11.86 16.29 -3.77
N ILE A 152 11.45 15.98 -2.54
CA ILE A 152 11.92 14.80 -1.80
C ILE A 152 11.55 13.52 -2.56
N SER A 153 10.31 13.40 -3.03
CA SER A 153 9.86 12.25 -3.81
C SER A 153 10.68 12.04 -5.09
N LEU A 154 10.97 13.12 -5.83
CA LEU A 154 11.79 13.06 -7.04
C LEU A 154 13.22 12.62 -6.72
N PHE A 155 13.82 13.18 -5.66
CA PHE A 155 15.15 12.79 -5.19
C PHE A 155 15.21 11.29 -4.81
N THR A 156 14.24 10.80 -4.04
CA THR A 156 14.13 9.38 -3.68
C THR A 156 13.98 8.50 -4.93
N LEU A 157 13.20 8.93 -5.92
CA LEU A 157 13.02 8.19 -7.17
C LEU A 157 14.32 8.11 -7.98
N VAL A 158 15.11 9.19 -8.05
CA VAL A 158 16.42 9.19 -8.72
C VAL A 158 17.37 8.21 -8.04
N ILE A 159 17.40 8.17 -6.71
CA ILE A 159 18.18 7.18 -5.94
C ILE A 159 17.71 5.76 -6.28
N CYS A 160 16.40 5.52 -6.33
CA CYS A 160 15.82 4.22 -6.68
C CYS A 160 16.25 3.77 -8.10
N PHE A 161 16.16 4.67 -9.08
CA PHE A 161 16.57 4.39 -10.46
C PHE A 161 18.07 4.08 -10.57
N ALA A 162 18.92 4.89 -9.92
CA ALA A 162 20.36 4.65 -9.87
C ALA A 162 20.70 3.30 -9.19
N SER A 163 20.02 3.00 -8.07
CA SER A 163 20.19 1.74 -7.33
C SER A 163 19.81 0.53 -8.18
N PHE A 164 18.74 0.63 -8.97
CA PHE A 164 18.33 -0.43 -9.89
C PHE A 164 19.35 -0.67 -11.01
N PHE A 165 19.99 0.39 -11.52
CA PHE A 165 21.07 0.24 -12.49
C PHE A 165 22.32 -0.40 -11.88
N VAL A 166 22.68 -0.01 -10.66
CA VAL A 166 23.78 -0.64 -9.90
C VAL A 166 23.49 -2.11 -9.64
N LEU A 167 22.26 -2.47 -9.28
CA LEU A 167 21.83 -3.85 -9.02
C LEU A 167 22.15 -4.77 -10.21
N LYS A 168 21.86 -4.35 -11.44
CA LYS A 168 22.13 -5.13 -12.66
C LYS A 168 23.61 -5.42 -12.90
N ARG A 169 24.49 -4.54 -12.40
CA ARG A 169 25.95 -4.69 -12.54
C ARG A 169 26.55 -5.63 -11.49
N GLN A 170 25.80 -6.00 -10.45
CA GLN A 170 26.31 -6.88 -9.40
C GLN A 170 26.44 -8.33 -9.90
N ARG A 171 27.57 -8.98 -9.57
CA ARG A 171 27.83 -10.39 -9.91
C ARG A 171 26.76 -11.32 -9.31
N PHE A 172 26.33 -11.02 -8.09
CA PHE A 172 25.25 -11.75 -7.41
C PHE A 172 23.94 -11.71 -8.20
N TYR A 173 23.57 -10.53 -8.71
CA TYR A 173 22.37 -10.36 -9.53
C TYR A 173 22.47 -11.21 -10.81
N GLN A 174 23.58 -11.09 -11.52
CA GLN A 174 23.79 -11.80 -12.79
C GLN A 174 23.77 -13.32 -12.61
N TYR A 175 24.33 -13.83 -11.51
CA TYR A 175 24.33 -15.26 -11.21
C TYR A 175 22.91 -15.81 -11.03
N TYR A 176 22.12 -15.24 -10.12
CA TYR A 176 20.75 -15.73 -9.84
C TYR A 176 19.82 -15.49 -11.02
N SER A 177 19.91 -14.34 -11.68
CA SER A 177 19.09 -14.03 -12.86
C SER A 177 19.38 -14.98 -14.02
N LYS A 178 20.65 -15.28 -14.31
CA LYS A 178 21.04 -16.26 -15.35
C LYS A 178 20.56 -17.66 -15.00
N ARG A 179 20.72 -18.10 -13.75
CA ARG A 179 20.26 -19.42 -13.29
C ARG A 179 18.74 -19.55 -13.42
N ALA A 180 17.99 -18.53 -13.02
CA ALA A 180 16.54 -18.51 -13.15
C ALA A 180 16.09 -18.51 -14.63
N MET A 181 16.80 -17.79 -15.50
CA MET A 181 16.52 -17.77 -16.94
C MET A 181 16.80 -19.14 -17.58
N GLN A 182 17.90 -19.80 -17.23
CA GLN A 182 18.25 -21.13 -17.73
C GLN A 182 17.24 -22.20 -17.28
N ALA A 183 16.81 -22.18 -16.02
CA ALA A 183 15.80 -23.10 -15.51
C ALA A 183 14.48 -22.99 -16.29
N ARG A 184 14.04 -21.75 -16.58
CA ARG A 184 12.82 -21.51 -17.37
C ARG A 184 12.98 -21.97 -18.82
N ALA A 185 14.12 -21.67 -19.45
CA ALA A 185 14.37 -22.05 -20.83
C ALA A 185 14.42 -23.58 -21.01
N ALA A 186 14.95 -24.31 -20.02
CA ALA A 186 14.96 -25.76 -20.03
C ALA A 186 13.54 -26.34 -19.97
N GLU A 187 12.67 -25.80 -19.11
CA GLU A 187 11.27 -26.25 -19.01
C GLU A 187 10.41 -25.81 -20.21
N ASP A 188 10.62 -24.60 -20.75
CA ASP A 188 9.94 -24.12 -21.97
C ASP A 188 10.27 -25.02 -23.17
N ALA A 189 11.50 -25.55 -23.23
CA ALA A 189 11.92 -26.50 -24.27
C ALA A 189 11.25 -27.88 -24.09
N GLU A 190 10.94 -28.27 -22.85
CA GLU A 190 10.26 -29.53 -22.53
C GLU A 190 8.76 -29.47 -22.82
N LYS A 191 8.13 -28.29 -22.66
CA LYS A 191 6.67 -28.09 -22.81
C LYS A 191 6.16 -27.84 -24.24
N ASN A 192 7.02 -27.79 -25.26
CA ASN A 192 6.63 -27.56 -26.68
C ASN A 192 5.64 -26.40 -26.87
N GLY A 193 5.82 -25.33 -26.11
CA GLY A 193 4.93 -24.19 -26.06
C GLY A 193 5.22 -23.38 -24.80
N GLY A 194 5.30 -22.05 -24.93
CA GLY A 194 5.50 -21.20 -23.76
C GLY A 194 4.35 -21.31 -22.76
N LEU A 195 4.45 -20.56 -21.67
CA LEU A 195 3.45 -20.46 -20.60
C LEU A 195 1.99 -20.59 -21.08
N SER A 196 1.36 -21.69 -20.71
CA SER A 196 -0.05 -22.01 -21.01
C SER A 196 -0.96 -21.44 -19.93
N ALA A 197 -2.25 -21.21 -20.24
CA ALA A 197 -3.27 -20.89 -19.23
C ALA A 197 -3.31 -21.93 -18.08
N GLN A 198 -2.95 -23.18 -18.37
CA GLN A 198 -2.83 -24.24 -17.37
C GLN A 198 -1.74 -23.95 -16.32
N ASP A 199 -0.60 -23.36 -16.72
CA ASP A 199 0.48 -23.02 -15.79
C ASP A 199 0.05 -21.98 -14.76
N TYR A 200 -0.75 -20.98 -15.19
CA TYR A 200 -1.33 -19.99 -14.29
C TYR A 200 -2.32 -20.63 -13.32
N LEU A 201 -3.18 -21.52 -13.81
CA LEU A 201 -4.15 -22.21 -12.97
C LEU A 201 -3.47 -23.12 -11.95
N GLU A 202 -2.41 -23.82 -12.35
CA GLU A 202 -1.63 -24.68 -11.45
C GLU A 202 -0.86 -23.85 -10.41
N ALA A 203 -0.22 -22.75 -10.82
CA ALA A 203 0.43 -21.83 -9.90
C ALA A 203 -0.55 -21.27 -8.86
N PHE A 204 -1.77 -20.92 -9.29
CA PHE A 204 -2.84 -20.52 -8.39
C PHE A 204 -3.28 -21.66 -7.46
N LYS A 205 -3.56 -22.86 -7.99
CA LYS A 205 -3.98 -24.03 -7.20
C LYS A 205 -2.95 -24.45 -6.15
N GLN A 206 -1.66 -24.28 -6.42
CA GLN A 206 -0.60 -24.58 -5.45
C GLN A 206 -0.41 -23.42 -4.45
N GLY A 207 -0.50 -22.17 -4.91
CA GLY A 207 -0.19 -20.98 -4.11
C GLY A 207 -1.38 -20.33 -3.38
N TRP A 208 -2.63 -20.70 -3.69
CA TRP A 208 -3.82 -20.00 -3.18
C TRP A 208 -3.89 -19.86 -1.65
N PRO A 209 -3.42 -20.81 -0.81
CA PRO A 209 -3.51 -20.62 0.64
C PRO A 209 -2.64 -19.45 1.09
N GLN A 210 -1.46 -19.28 0.48
CA GLN A 210 -0.57 -18.15 0.79
C GLN A 210 -1.08 -16.85 0.18
N MET A 211 -1.65 -16.88 -1.03
CA MET A 211 -2.28 -15.71 -1.65
C MET A 211 -3.47 -15.20 -0.82
N LEU A 212 -4.28 -16.11 -0.26
CA LEU A 212 -5.37 -15.75 0.66
C LEU A 212 -4.83 -15.18 1.98
N ASN A 213 -3.74 -15.73 2.52
CA ASN A 213 -3.07 -15.15 3.68
C ASN A 213 -2.58 -13.72 3.40
N VAL A 214 -1.93 -13.48 2.26
CA VAL A 214 -1.53 -12.14 1.82
C VAL A 214 -2.74 -11.22 1.77
N TYR A 215 -3.80 -11.63 1.08
CA TYR A 215 -5.04 -10.86 0.96
C TYR A 215 -5.61 -10.48 2.32
N LEU A 216 -5.79 -11.45 3.23
CA LEU A 216 -6.40 -11.22 4.54
C LEU A 216 -5.58 -10.29 5.44
N VAL A 217 -4.24 -10.40 5.39
CA VAL A 217 -3.36 -9.49 6.14
C VAL A 217 -3.59 -8.05 5.71
N PHE A 218 -3.58 -7.77 4.40
CA PHE A 218 -3.76 -6.42 3.88
C PHE A 218 -5.23 -5.96 4.00
N PHE A 219 -6.21 -6.84 3.76
CA PHE A 219 -7.62 -6.54 3.95
C PHE A 219 -7.92 -6.03 5.36
N VAL A 220 -7.51 -6.78 6.38
CA VAL A 220 -7.71 -6.37 7.78
C VAL A 220 -6.95 -5.08 8.07
N SER A 221 -5.67 -5.01 7.71
CA SER A 221 -4.85 -3.83 8.01
C SER A 221 -5.39 -2.58 7.35
N LEU A 222 -5.86 -2.63 6.10
CA LEU A 222 -6.30 -1.46 5.36
C LEU A 222 -7.78 -1.12 5.58
N THR A 223 -8.56 -2.05 6.15
CA THR A 223 -9.88 -1.71 6.74
C THR A 223 -9.69 -0.79 7.94
N ILE A 224 -8.68 -1.06 8.78
CA ILE A 224 -8.48 -0.39 10.07
C ILE A 224 -7.57 0.83 9.93
N PHE A 225 -6.39 0.66 9.32
CA PHE A 225 -5.39 1.71 9.12
C PHE A 225 -5.39 2.22 7.66
N PRO A 226 -5.45 3.54 7.42
CA PRO A 226 -5.77 4.59 8.39
C PRO A 226 -7.28 4.70 8.66
N GLY A 227 -8.12 4.07 7.83
CA GLY A 227 -9.57 4.35 7.71
C GLY A 227 -10.34 4.49 9.02
N ILE A 228 -10.32 3.48 9.89
CA ILE A 228 -10.99 3.52 11.19
C ILE A 228 -10.16 4.35 12.19
N MET A 229 -8.85 4.15 12.21
CA MET A 229 -7.96 4.71 13.25
C MET A 229 -7.91 6.25 13.25
N VAL A 230 -8.10 6.92 12.12
CA VAL A 230 -8.06 8.40 12.05
C VAL A 230 -9.25 9.08 12.72
N ASP A 231 -10.39 8.38 12.82
CA ASP A 231 -11.61 8.88 13.45
C ASP A 231 -11.83 8.33 14.87
N VAL A 232 -10.83 7.63 15.41
CA VAL A 232 -10.79 7.29 16.85
C VAL A 232 -10.41 8.53 17.64
N ARG A 233 -11.09 8.74 18.77
CA ARG A 233 -10.86 9.86 19.70
C ARG A 233 -10.61 9.34 21.12
N ASP A 234 -9.88 10.10 21.91
CA ASP A 234 -9.64 9.78 23.32
C ASP A 234 -10.88 10.11 24.17
N GLU A 235 -11.42 11.30 23.93
CA GLU A 235 -12.55 11.86 24.64
C GLU A 235 -13.87 11.19 24.26
N LEU A 236 -14.63 10.75 25.26
CA LEU A 236 -16.02 10.31 25.08
C LEU A 236 -16.92 11.53 24.87
N LEU A 237 -18.13 11.29 24.34
CA LEU A 237 -19.10 12.35 24.08
C LEU A 237 -19.36 13.20 25.33
N GLY A 238 -19.11 14.51 25.24
CA GLY A 238 -19.28 15.47 26.33
C GLY A 238 -18.10 15.60 27.29
N GLN A 239 -17.02 14.84 27.10
CA GLN A 239 -15.79 14.95 27.89
C GLN A 239 -14.77 15.86 27.21
N LYS A 240 -13.86 16.45 28.00
CA LYS A 240 -12.71 17.19 27.48
C LYS A 240 -11.56 16.24 27.19
N TYR A 241 -10.80 16.52 26.14
CA TYR A 241 -9.55 15.84 25.84
C TYR A 241 -8.59 15.90 27.04
N ALA A 242 -8.09 14.76 27.48
CA ALA A 242 -7.22 14.66 28.66
C ALA A 242 -6.03 13.69 28.49
N PHE A 243 -5.79 13.19 27.27
CA PHE A 243 -4.68 12.28 27.01
C PHE A 243 -3.31 12.97 27.12
N ILE A 244 -2.27 12.17 27.40
CA ILE A 244 -0.89 12.65 27.57
C ILE A 244 -0.30 13.24 26.28
N ILE A 245 -0.75 12.76 25.12
CA ILE A 245 -0.33 13.30 23.82
C ILE A 245 -1.23 14.51 23.51
N PRO A 246 -0.71 15.66 23.06
CA PRO A 246 -1.57 16.76 22.63
C PRO A 246 -2.50 16.34 21.48
N GLU A 247 -3.76 16.81 21.48
CA GLU A 247 -4.80 16.44 20.51
C GLU A 247 -4.32 16.52 19.04
N ARG A 248 -3.61 17.60 18.68
CA ARG A 248 -3.04 17.80 17.33
C ARG A 248 -2.08 16.70 16.87
N PHE A 249 -1.46 15.98 17.80
CA PHE A 249 -0.51 14.90 17.54
C PHE A 249 -1.08 13.51 17.81
N PHE A 250 -2.32 13.42 18.31
CA PHE A 250 -2.95 12.15 18.62
C PHE A 250 -2.95 11.24 17.39
N VAL A 251 -3.63 11.62 16.31
CA VAL A 251 -3.71 10.81 15.09
C VAL A 251 -2.34 10.59 14.41
N PRO A 252 -1.48 11.62 14.22
CA PRO A 252 -0.14 11.40 13.68
C PRO A 252 0.69 10.35 14.44
N ILE A 253 0.58 10.30 15.78
CA ILE A 253 1.37 9.38 16.61
C ILE A 253 0.68 8.03 16.74
N THR A 254 -0.58 7.99 17.17
CA THR A 254 -1.29 6.76 17.54
C THR A 254 -1.81 5.96 16.35
N CYS A 255 -1.99 6.60 15.19
CA CYS A 255 -2.36 5.95 13.94
C CYS A 255 -1.17 5.81 13.00
N PHE A 256 -0.63 6.92 12.47
CA PHE A 256 0.36 6.87 11.40
C PHE A 256 1.74 6.39 11.85
N LEU A 257 2.32 7.01 12.88
CA LEU A 257 3.66 6.64 13.33
C LEU A 257 3.68 5.23 13.91
N LEU A 258 2.70 4.93 14.78
CA LEU A 258 2.52 3.61 15.38
C LEU A 258 2.41 2.52 14.31
N PHE A 259 1.50 2.66 13.34
CA PHE A 259 1.35 1.61 12.32
C PHE A 259 2.61 1.43 11.49
N ASN A 260 3.16 2.51 10.95
CA ASN A 260 4.27 2.42 10.01
C ASN A 260 5.55 1.88 10.65
N VAL A 261 5.92 2.37 11.85
CA VAL A 261 7.12 1.93 12.55
C VAL A 261 7.02 0.46 12.93
N PHE A 262 5.90 0.04 13.51
CA PHE A 262 5.76 -1.32 14.01
C PHE A 262 5.50 -2.34 12.89
N ALA A 263 4.87 -1.95 11.79
CA ALA A 263 4.85 -2.77 10.57
C ALA A 263 6.24 -2.94 9.97
N PHE A 264 7.07 -1.89 9.96
CA PHE A 264 8.46 -2.01 9.53
C PHE A 264 9.26 -3.00 10.42
N ILE A 265 9.16 -2.85 11.75
CA ILE A 265 9.78 -3.79 12.70
C ILE A 265 9.28 -5.22 12.48
N GLY A 266 7.97 -5.42 12.31
CA GLY A 266 7.38 -6.71 12.02
C GLY A 266 7.98 -7.38 10.77
N SER A 267 8.14 -6.63 9.68
CA SER A 267 8.75 -7.17 8.45
C SER A 267 10.23 -7.49 8.60
N MET A 268 10.97 -6.72 9.41
CA MET A 268 12.36 -7.07 9.75
C MET A 268 12.42 -8.38 10.53
N LEU A 269 11.53 -8.59 11.49
CA LEU A 269 11.43 -9.82 12.27
C LEU A 269 11.16 -11.03 11.37
N ALA A 270 10.26 -10.92 10.38
CA ALA A 270 9.96 -12.01 9.43
C ALA A 270 11.19 -12.45 8.61
N GLY A 271 12.10 -11.50 8.33
CA GLY A 271 13.36 -11.80 7.64
C GLY A 271 14.37 -12.57 8.49
N ARG A 272 14.23 -12.56 9.82
CA ARG A 272 15.11 -13.25 10.78
C ARG A 272 14.50 -14.53 11.33
N PHE A 273 13.23 -14.47 11.73
CA PHE A 273 12.49 -15.55 12.36
C PHE A 273 11.29 -15.93 11.49
N GLN A 274 11.22 -17.20 11.09
CA GLN A 274 10.25 -17.69 10.10
C GLN A 274 9.33 -18.73 10.73
N TYR A 275 8.41 -18.23 11.54
CA TYR A 275 7.43 -19.02 12.25
C TYR A 275 6.10 -18.27 12.31
N PRO A 276 4.93 -18.88 12.04
CA PRO A 276 4.70 -20.30 11.78
C PRO A 276 5.18 -20.77 10.40
N SER A 277 5.21 -22.08 10.18
CA SER A 277 5.47 -22.68 8.86
C SER A 277 4.37 -22.31 7.84
N PRO A 278 4.63 -22.42 6.52
CA PRO A 278 3.66 -22.05 5.49
C PRO A 278 2.26 -22.67 5.68
N GLU A 279 2.21 -23.96 6.04
CA GLU A 279 0.96 -24.71 6.26
C GLU A 279 0.15 -24.22 7.47
N LYS A 280 0.82 -23.59 8.44
CA LYS A 280 0.22 -23.13 9.70
C LYS A 280 0.06 -21.62 9.76
N LEU A 281 0.47 -20.89 8.72
CA LEU A 281 0.45 -19.41 8.72
C LEU A 281 -0.97 -18.85 8.91
N TRP A 282 -1.98 -19.53 8.37
CA TRP A 282 -3.39 -19.14 8.49
C TRP A 282 -3.85 -19.05 9.95
N ILE A 283 -3.26 -19.83 10.87
CA ILE A 283 -3.59 -19.81 12.31
C ILE A 283 -3.27 -18.44 12.92
N ALA A 284 -2.23 -17.76 12.42
CA ALA A 284 -1.88 -16.41 12.86
C ALA A 284 -2.60 -15.32 12.03
N VAL A 285 -2.94 -15.60 10.77
CA VAL A 285 -3.56 -14.61 9.87
C VAL A 285 -5.06 -14.47 10.11
N TYR A 286 -5.81 -15.56 10.24
CA TYR A 286 -7.27 -15.53 10.27
C TYR A 286 -7.83 -14.84 11.52
N PRO A 287 -7.28 -15.06 12.73
CA PRO A 287 -7.74 -14.35 13.92
C PRO A 287 -7.63 -12.83 13.83
N ARG A 288 -6.81 -12.29 12.91
CA ARG A 288 -6.73 -10.84 12.68
C ARG A 288 -8.07 -10.23 12.27
N LEU A 289 -8.98 -11.01 11.68
CA LEU A 289 -10.33 -10.54 11.37
C LEU A 289 -11.05 -9.98 12.61
N LEU A 290 -10.70 -10.46 13.81
CA LEU A 290 -11.24 -9.95 15.08
C LEU A 290 -10.77 -8.52 15.42
N PHE A 291 -9.68 -8.03 14.80
CA PHE A 291 -9.30 -6.62 14.96
C PHE A 291 -10.35 -5.68 14.38
N ILE A 292 -11.03 -6.05 13.28
CA ILE A 292 -12.02 -5.17 12.64
C ILE A 292 -13.15 -4.79 13.61
N PRO A 293 -13.90 -5.74 14.22
CA PRO A 293 -14.91 -5.39 15.19
C PRO A 293 -14.31 -4.72 16.44
N PHE A 294 -13.13 -5.15 16.91
CA PHE A 294 -12.48 -4.50 18.05
C PHE A 294 -12.29 -3.00 17.81
N PHE A 295 -11.69 -2.58 16.69
CA PHE A 295 -11.45 -1.17 16.38
C PHE A 295 -12.74 -0.41 16.03
N ALA A 296 -13.73 -1.07 15.40
CA ALA A 296 -15.03 -0.47 15.14
C ALA A 296 -15.77 -0.10 16.45
N PHE A 297 -15.59 -0.93 17.50
CA PHE A 297 -16.18 -0.71 18.82
C PHE A 297 -15.27 0.03 19.82
N CYS A 298 -14.07 0.46 19.41
CA CYS A 298 -13.37 1.55 20.08
C CYS A 298 -14.18 2.84 19.97
N ASN A 299 -13.67 3.94 20.52
CA ASN A 299 -14.27 5.28 20.41
C ASN A 299 -14.11 5.90 19.00
N TYR A 300 -14.50 5.12 17.98
CA TYR A 300 -14.56 5.46 16.57
C TYR A 300 -15.83 6.28 16.29
N ARG A 301 -15.67 7.46 15.68
CA ARG A 301 -16.76 8.38 15.30
C ARG A 301 -17.79 8.66 16.41
N PRO A 302 -17.36 9.17 17.58
CA PRO A 302 -18.25 9.38 18.73
C PRO A 302 -19.46 10.29 18.45
N LEU A 303 -19.38 11.17 17.44
CA LEU A 303 -20.42 12.14 17.11
C LEU A 303 -21.54 11.58 16.23
N THR A 304 -21.25 10.60 15.36
CA THR A 304 -22.20 10.06 14.38
C THR A 304 -22.62 8.62 14.66
N ARG A 305 -21.87 7.89 15.49
CA ARG A 305 -22.18 6.51 15.85
C ARG A 305 -23.51 6.38 16.60
N THR A 306 -24.19 5.27 16.39
CA THR A 306 -25.43 4.88 17.08
C THR A 306 -25.20 3.69 18.00
N TRP A 307 -24.28 2.80 17.64
CA TRP A 307 -23.85 1.67 18.45
C TRP A 307 -22.99 2.11 19.65
N PRO A 308 -23.07 1.45 20.81
CA PRO A 308 -22.29 1.82 21.99
C PRO A 308 -20.79 1.60 21.79
N VAL A 309 -19.97 2.41 22.48
CA VAL A 309 -18.51 2.19 22.58
C VAL A 309 -18.28 1.04 23.58
N LEU A 310 -17.69 -0.07 23.13
CA LEU A 310 -17.39 -1.21 24.01
C LEU A 310 -15.97 -1.13 24.60
N PHE A 311 -15.05 -0.47 23.89
CA PHE A 311 -13.65 -0.34 24.29
C PHE A 311 -13.24 1.14 24.39
N PRO A 312 -13.57 1.83 25.50
CA PRO A 312 -13.28 3.26 25.66
C PRO A 312 -11.81 3.57 25.99
N SER A 313 -11.01 2.56 26.37
CA SER A 313 -9.62 2.78 26.79
C SER A 313 -8.68 3.07 25.61
N THR A 314 -8.14 4.30 25.57
CA THR A 314 -7.10 4.73 24.61
C THR A 314 -5.84 3.87 24.70
N TRP A 315 -5.44 3.45 25.90
CA TRP A 315 -4.30 2.55 26.08
C TRP A 315 -4.51 1.18 25.45
N LEU A 316 -5.73 0.63 25.57
CA LEU A 316 -6.08 -0.65 24.94
C LEU A 316 -6.11 -0.51 23.41
N TYR A 317 -6.66 0.59 22.90
CA TYR A 317 -6.61 0.93 21.47
C TYR A 317 -5.17 0.95 20.94
N MET A 318 -4.24 1.63 21.64
CA MET A 318 -2.84 1.70 21.22
C MET A 318 -2.13 0.34 21.31
N LEU A 319 -2.39 -0.45 22.37
CA LEU A 319 -1.83 -1.80 22.52
C LEU A 319 -2.27 -2.72 21.39
N MET A 320 -3.56 -2.71 21.05
CA MET A 320 -4.07 -3.51 19.92
C MET A 320 -3.56 -2.96 18.58
N GLY A 321 -3.40 -1.64 18.46
CA GLY A 321 -2.77 -1.02 17.31
C GLY A 321 -1.34 -1.52 17.11
N LEU A 322 -0.56 -1.60 18.19
CA LEU A 322 0.80 -2.12 18.20
C LEU A 322 0.83 -3.57 17.71
N ILE A 323 0.02 -4.45 18.30
CA ILE A 323 -0.05 -5.87 17.94
C ILE A 323 -0.48 -6.06 16.48
N MET A 324 -1.51 -5.32 16.03
CA MET A 324 -1.97 -5.34 14.65
C MET A 324 -0.88 -4.90 13.67
N SER A 325 -0.10 -3.88 14.04
CA SER A 325 0.94 -3.31 13.17
C SER A 325 2.13 -4.26 13.02
N ILE A 326 2.64 -4.81 14.14
CA ILE A 326 3.71 -5.82 14.13
C ILE A 326 3.27 -7.05 13.34
N SER A 327 2.07 -7.57 13.63
CA SER A 327 1.54 -8.74 12.92
C SER A 327 1.30 -8.45 11.43
N SER A 328 0.92 -7.23 11.04
CA SER A 328 0.84 -6.78 9.64
C SER A 328 2.16 -6.96 8.91
N GLY A 329 3.23 -6.35 9.42
CA GLY A 329 4.54 -6.45 8.81
C GLY A 329 5.11 -7.86 8.80
N TYR A 330 4.95 -8.58 9.92
CA TYR A 330 5.50 -9.91 10.09
C TYR A 330 4.83 -10.95 9.19
N LEU A 331 3.49 -11.04 9.25
CA LEU A 331 2.73 -12.07 8.54
C LEU A 331 2.68 -11.80 7.03
N SER A 332 2.63 -10.54 6.60
CA SER A 332 2.77 -10.21 5.16
C SER A 332 4.15 -10.60 4.63
N GLY A 333 5.21 -10.33 5.40
CA GLY A 333 6.56 -10.75 5.06
C GLY A 333 6.68 -12.27 4.88
N LEU A 334 6.17 -13.06 5.84
CA LEU A 334 6.16 -14.52 5.73
C LEU A 334 5.34 -15.01 4.54
N ALA A 335 4.10 -14.54 4.36
CA ALA A 335 3.23 -14.98 3.28
C ALA A 335 3.85 -14.71 1.89
N MET A 336 4.46 -13.53 1.71
CA MET A 336 5.14 -13.16 0.47
C MET A 336 6.40 -14.00 0.23
N MET A 337 7.14 -14.36 1.29
CA MET A 337 8.30 -15.28 1.18
C MET A 337 7.89 -16.71 0.86
N TYR A 338 6.74 -17.16 1.37
CA TYR A 338 6.28 -18.54 1.23
C TYR A 338 5.61 -18.80 -0.11
N THR A 339 4.90 -17.83 -0.68
CA THR A 339 4.15 -18.02 -1.94
C THR A 339 5.01 -18.59 -3.09
N PRO A 340 6.20 -18.05 -3.45
CA PRO A 340 7.03 -18.65 -4.49
C PRO A 340 7.62 -20.02 -4.14
N ARG A 341 7.59 -20.43 -2.86
CA ARG A 341 8.22 -21.66 -2.37
C ARG A 341 7.27 -22.84 -2.28
N VAL A 342 5.97 -22.57 -2.20
CA VAL A 342 4.93 -23.61 -2.17
C VAL A 342 4.50 -24.02 -3.58
N VAL A 343 5.10 -23.43 -4.61
CA VAL A 343 4.88 -23.75 -6.02
C VAL A 343 6.15 -24.29 -6.66
N GLU A 344 6.02 -24.95 -7.80
CA GLU A 344 7.15 -25.37 -8.63
C GLU A 344 8.06 -24.19 -9.02
N ALA A 345 9.36 -24.46 -9.18
CA ALA A 345 10.38 -23.43 -9.40
C ALA A 345 10.12 -22.57 -10.65
N SER A 346 9.59 -23.14 -11.73
CA SER A 346 9.20 -22.39 -12.93
C SER A 346 8.01 -21.45 -12.73
N LYS A 347 7.06 -21.88 -11.89
CA LYS A 347 5.85 -21.14 -11.56
C LYS A 347 6.08 -20.08 -10.47
N SER A 348 7.21 -20.13 -9.76
CA SER A 348 7.56 -19.21 -8.66
C SER A 348 7.39 -17.72 -8.98
N ARG A 349 7.75 -17.29 -10.19
CA ARG A 349 7.57 -15.89 -10.64
C ARG A 349 6.10 -15.53 -10.82
N ILE A 350 5.33 -16.40 -11.47
CA ILE A 350 3.88 -16.19 -11.67
C ILE A 350 3.20 -16.14 -10.31
N ALA A 351 3.49 -17.10 -9.43
CA ALA A 351 2.94 -17.15 -8.09
C ALA A 351 3.30 -15.89 -7.28
N SER A 352 4.53 -15.38 -7.41
CA SER A 352 4.92 -14.13 -6.74
C SER A 352 4.22 -12.89 -7.30
N MET A 353 4.03 -12.82 -8.62
CA MET A 353 3.25 -11.77 -9.27
C MET A 353 1.78 -11.83 -8.85
N MET A 354 1.19 -13.03 -8.78
CA MET A 354 -0.15 -13.25 -8.23
C MET A 354 -0.25 -12.83 -6.76
N ALA A 355 0.75 -13.17 -5.92
CA ALA A 355 0.80 -12.71 -4.54
C ALA A 355 0.80 -11.18 -4.45
N GLY A 356 1.58 -10.52 -5.33
CA GLY A 356 1.60 -9.06 -5.47
C GLY A 356 0.24 -8.47 -5.88
N PHE A 357 -0.53 -9.17 -6.71
CA PHE A 357 -1.92 -8.80 -7.00
C PHE A 357 -2.83 -8.97 -5.79
N PHE A 358 -2.79 -10.12 -5.10
CA PHE A 358 -3.61 -10.37 -3.91
C PHE A 358 -3.32 -9.38 -2.77
N LEU A 359 -2.08 -8.90 -2.68
CA LEU A 359 -1.69 -7.79 -1.81
C LEU A 359 -2.49 -6.53 -2.13
N ILE A 360 -2.48 -6.07 -3.38
CA ILE A 360 -3.19 -4.85 -3.79
C ILE A 360 -4.70 -5.08 -3.71
N PHE A 361 -5.18 -6.26 -4.08
CA PHE A 361 -6.58 -6.60 -3.94
C PHE A 361 -7.05 -6.49 -2.49
N GLY A 362 -6.25 -6.99 -1.53
CA GLY A 362 -6.50 -6.81 -0.10
C GLY A 362 -6.50 -5.34 0.34
N ILE A 363 -5.60 -4.51 -0.20
CA ILE A 363 -5.59 -3.06 0.06
C ILE A 363 -6.91 -2.42 -0.41
N VAL A 364 -7.29 -2.65 -1.68
CA VAL A 364 -8.48 -2.02 -2.27
C VAL A 364 -9.75 -2.51 -1.58
N SER A 365 -9.88 -3.80 -1.32
CA SER A 365 -11.05 -4.35 -0.63
C SER A 365 -11.13 -3.90 0.83
N GLY A 366 -9.99 -3.77 1.52
CA GLY A 366 -9.94 -3.25 2.89
C GLY A 366 -10.42 -1.80 2.97
N LEU A 367 -9.89 -0.93 2.10
CA LEU A 367 -10.32 0.48 2.02
C LEU A 367 -11.81 0.61 1.71
N ALA A 368 -12.34 -0.23 0.81
CA ALA A 368 -13.76 -0.26 0.51
C ALA A 368 -14.59 -0.76 1.70
N PHE A 369 -14.08 -1.75 2.43
CA PHE A 369 -14.78 -2.34 3.57
C PHE A 369 -14.85 -1.39 4.78
N THR A 370 -13.93 -0.44 4.93
CA THR A 370 -14.06 0.66 5.90
C THR A 370 -15.40 1.40 5.76
N ILE A 371 -15.89 1.58 4.53
CA ILE A 371 -17.19 2.24 4.27
C ILE A 371 -18.33 1.38 4.86
N VAL A 372 -18.25 0.06 4.70
CA VAL A 372 -19.24 -0.88 5.24
C VAL A 372 -19.23 -0.84 6.77
N VAL A 373 -18.05 -0.86 7.39
CA VAL A 373 -17.92 -0.76 8.87
C VAL A 373 -18.48 0.58 9.37
N SER A 374 -18.19 1.67 8.67
CA SER A 374 -18.71 3.01 9.01
C SER A 374 -20.23 3.05 8.95
N ALA A 375 -20.81 2.57 7.85
CA ALA A 375 -22.25 2.50 7.66
C ALA A 375 -22.92 1.64 8.73
N PHE A 376 -22.29 0.53 9.14
CA PHE A 376 -22.78 -0.32 10.23
C PHE A 376 -22.79 0.42 11.58
N ILE A 377 -21.70 1.10 11.95
CA ILE A 377 -21.58 1.81 13.24
C ILE A 377 -22.52 3.02 13.35
N GLU A 378 -22.87 3.64 12.22
CA GLU A 378 -23.76 4.80 12.14
C GLU A 378 -25.24 4.42 11.88
N TYR A 379 -25.53 3.13 11.64
CA TYR A 379 -26.88 2.67 11.36
C TYR A 379 -27.80 2.82 12.58
N LYS A 380 -28.91 3.56 12.43
CA LYS A 380 -29.89 3.75 13.51
C LYS A 380 -30.65 2.45 13.78
N HIS A 381 -30.56 1.95 15.01
CA HIS A 381 -31.36 0.85 15.53
C HIS A 381 -32.68 1.30 16.14
#